data_AF-A0A7S0FL53-F1
#
_entry.id   AF-A0A7S0FL53-F1
#
_cell.length_a   1.000
_cell.length_b   1.000
_cell.length_c   1.000
_cell.angle_alpha   90.00
_cell.angle_beta   90.00
_cell.angle_gamma   90.00
#
_symmetry.space_group_name_H-M   'P 1'
#
loop_
_entity.id
_entity.type
_entity.pdbx_description
1 polymer ?
#
loop_
_entity_poly.entity_id
_entity_poly.type
_entity_poly.pdbx_seq_one_letter_code
_entity_poly.pdbx_strand_id
1 'polypeptide(L)'
;GELAKEGKFTMKTFGGKEVVVTQEDIDERADASSAFVSEIRTSSVLTIHGSADTTVDVENAKMYDESIPRHTLKIIEGGDHNFNGLKFVGEIVVSIADFIASKNGNRRVNIPRY
;
A
#
# COMPACT_ATOMS: atom_id res chain seq x y z
N GLY A 1 5.40 13.57 -29.23
CA GLY A 1 4.34 12.55 -29.36
C GLY A 1 2.98 13.23 -29.48
N GLU A 2 1.93 12.50 -29.85
CA GLU A 2 0.56 13.03 -30.01
C GLU A 2 0.04 13.78 -28.75
N LEU A 3 0.42 13.33 -27.55
CA LEU A 3 0.15 14.01 -26.27
C LEU A 3 0.60 15.49 -26.25
N ALA A 4 1.77 15.80 -26.81
CA ALA A 4 2.32 17.15 -26.82
C ALA A 4 1.64 18.08 -27.86
N LYS A 5 0.81 17.52 -28.75
CA LYS A 5 0.09 18.27 -29.80
C LYS A 5 -1.40 18.46 -29.46
N GLU A 6 -2.03 17.49 -28.83
CA GLU A 6 -3.48 17.49 -28.57
C GLU A 6 -3.86 17.57 -27.08
N GLY A 7 -2.90 17.42 -26.17
CA GLY A 7 -3.11 17.45 -24.70
C GLY A 7 -3.80 16.21 -24.12
N LYS A 8 -4.17 15.24 -24.98
CA LYS A 8 -4.83 13.99 -24.60
C LYS A 8 -4.49 12.88 -25.60
N PHE A 9 -4.49 11.63 -25.15
CA PHE A 9 -4.38 10.45 -26.00
C PHE A 9 -5.34 9.36 -25.51
N THR A 10 -5.93 8.60 -26.43
CA THR A 10 -6.87 7.52 -26.09
C THR A 10 -6.17 6.17 -26.09
N MET A 11 -6.24 5.46 -24.97
CA MET A 11 -5.70 4.11 -24.82
C MET A 11 -6.82 3.09 -24.63
N LYS A 12 -6.65 1.88 -25.18
CA LYS A 12 -7.48 0.72 -24.84
C LYS A 12 -6.91 -0.01 -23.64
N THR A 13 -7.72 -0.18 -22.61
CA THR A 13 -7.40 -1.02 -21.45
C THR A 13 -7.50 -2.50 -21.80
N PHE A 14 -6.97 -3.36 -20.93
CA PHE A 14 -7.01 -4.83 -21.09
C PHE A 14 -8.45 -5.39 -21.19
N GLY A 15 -9.46 -4.66 -20.71
CA GLY A 15 -10.88 -4.99 -20.83
C GLY A 15 -11.58 -4.38 -22.06
N GLY A 16 -10.84 -3.80 -23.01
CA GLY A 16 -11.39 -3.19 -24.22
C GLY A 16 -12.03 -1.80 -24.03
N LYS A 17 -12.01 -1.25 -22.81
CA LYS A 17 -12.49 0.09 -22.53
C LYS A 17 -11.49 1.12 -23.05
N GLU A 18 -11.96 2.08 -23.85
CA GLU A 18 -11.18 3.25 -24.25
C GLU A 18 -11.14 4.27 -23.09
N VAL A 19 -9.95 4.72 -22.74
CA VAL A 19 -9.69 5.70 -21.70
C VAL A 19 -8.89 6.83 -22.31
N VAL A 20 -9.33 8.07 -22.09
CA VAL A 20 -8.60 9.28 -22.47
C VAL A 20 -7.63 9.59 -21.33
N VAL A 21 -6.36 9.75 -21.67
CA VAL A 21 -5.25 10.04 -20.76
C VAL A 21 -4.68 11.40 -21.14
N THR A 22 -4.60 12.31 -20.18
CA THR A 22 -4.00 13.64 -20.35
C THR A 22 -2.51 13.64 -19.97
N GLN A 23 -1.82 14.76 -20.23
CA GLN A 23 -0.46 14.93 -19.71
C GLN A 23 -0.46 15.01 -18.17
N GLU A 24 -1.46 15.66 -17.58
CA GLU A 24 -1.65 15.75 -16.12
C GLU A 24 -1.83 14.36 -15.50
N ASP A 25 -2.62 13.49 -16.13
CA ASP A 25 -2.78 12.08 -15.73
C ASP A 25 -1.47 11.28 -15.74
N ILE A 26 -0.56 11.62 -16.66
CA ILE A 26 0.75 10.98 -16.79
C ILE A 26 1.68 11.52 -15.72
N ASP A 27 1.69 12.84 -15.51
CA ASP A 27 2.53 13.50 -14.53
C ASP A 27 2.13 13.10 -13.10
N GLU A 28 0.82 13.02 -12.81
CA GLU A 28 0.30 12.50 -11.53
C GLU A 28 0.73 11.05 -11.27
N ARG A 29 0.69 10.20 -12.30
CA ARG A 29 1.10 8.78 -12.17
C ARG A 29 2.62 8.59 -12.16
N ALA A 30 3.35 9.52 -12.77
CA ALA A 30 4.81 9.56 -12.74
C ALA A 30 5.33 10.16 -11.43
N ASP A 31 4.51 10.96 -10.74
CA ASP A 31 4.80 11.46 -9.41
C ASP A 31 4.69 10.33 -8.38
N ALA A 32 5.82 9.68 -8.11
CA ALA A 32 5.95 8.69 -7.05
C ALA A 32 6.09 9.33 -5.65
N SER A 33 5.89 10.65 -5.52
CA SER A 33 5.96 11.34 -4.24
C SER A 33 4.89 10.82 -3.29
N SER A 34 5.34 10.37 -2.13
CA SER A 34 4.46 9.98 -1.03
C SER A 34 4.28 11.12 -0.01
N ALA A 35 4.56 12.38 -0.37
CA ALA A 35 4.55 13.50 0.59
C ALA A 35 3.21 13.69 1.32
N PHE A 36 2.09 13.36 0.66
CA PHE A 36 0.75 13.45 1.22
C PHE A 36 0.52 12.52 2.42
N VAL A 37 1.32 11.45 2.59
CA VAL A 37 1.13 10.50 3.70
C VAL A 37 1.29 11.19 5.06
N SER A 38 2.12 12.24 5.11
CA SER A 38 2.28 13.06 6.31
C SER A 38 0.97 13.71 6.76
N GLU A 39 0.01 13.95 5.85
CA GLU A 39 -1.28 14.56 6.13
C GLU A 39 -2.27 13.61 6.85
N ILE A 40 -1.95 12.32 6.96
CA ILE A 40 -2.75 11.33 7.69
C ILE A 40 -2.57 11.53 9.20
N ARG A 41 -3.33 12.47 9.78
CA ARG A 41 -3.19 12.87 11.20
C ARG A 41 -4.18 12.19 12.16
N THR A 42 -5.34 11.77 11.67
CA THR A 42 -6.47 11.31 12.52
C THR A 42 -6.63 9.79 12.52
N SER A 43 -6.27 9.11 11.44
CA SER A 43 -6.36 7.66 11.31
C SER A 43 -5.21 6.95 12.01
N SER A 44 -5.45 5.73 12.50
CA SER A 44 -4.38 4.78 12.81
C SER A 44 -4.11 3.94 11.56
N VAL A 45 -2.84 3.77 11.20
CA VAL A 45 -2.44 3.06 9.97
C VAL A 45 -1.58 1.85 10.33
N LEU A 46 -1.83 0.73 9.66
CA LEU A 46 -0.97 -0.45 9.68
C LEU A 46 -0.43 -0.67 8.27
N THR A 47 0.88 -0.70 8.13
CA THR A 47 1.55 -1.18 6.92
C THR A 47 2.15 -2.54 7.19
N ILE A 48 1.84 -3.52 6.34
CA ILE A 48 2.49 -4.83 6.33
C ILE A 48 3.27 -4.93 5.02
N HIS A 49 4.58 -5.16 5.10
CA HIS A 49 5.47 -5.25 3.92
C HIS A 49 6.35 -6.49 3.97
N GLY A 50 6.61 -7.11 2.83
CA GLY A 50 7.51 -8.26 2.74
C GLY A 50 8.96 -7.82 2.55
N SER A 51 9.92 -8.36 3.32
CA SER A 51 11.33 -7.93 3.22
C SER A 51 12.04 -8.40 1.94
N ALA A 52 11.45 -9.33 1.19
CA ALA A 52 11.94 -9.81 -0.09
C ALA A 52 11.10 -9.29 -1.28
N ASP A 53 10.26 -8.26 -1.07
CA ASP A 53 9.54 -7.60 -2.16
C ASP A 53 10.53 -6.85 -3.08
N THR A 54 10.59 -7.28 -4.35
CA THR A 54 11.40 -6.65 -5.39
C THR A 54 10.58 -5.77 -6.34
N THR A 55 9.27 -5.72 -6.16
CA THR A 55 8.34 -4.88 -6.94
C THR A 55 8.19 -3.51 -6.29
N VAL A 56 8.05 -3.48 -4.96
CA VAL A 56 7.98 -2.25 -4.17
C VAL A 56 9.03 -2.30 -3.06
N ASP A 57 9.93 -1.32 -3.06
CA ASP A 57 11.00 -1.23 -2.07
C ASP A 57 10.45 -1.13 -0.65
N VAL A 58 11.01 -1.92 0.27
CA VAL A 58 10.70 -1.92 1.70
C VAL A 58 10.98 -0.56 2.35
N GLU A 59 11.89 0.24 1.81
CA GLU A 59 12.17 1.59 2.31
C GLU A 59 10.94 2.49 2.25
N ASN A 60 10.04 2.31 1.26
CA ASN A 60 8.79 3.08 1.21
C ASN A 60 7.92 2.86 2.45
N ALA A 61 7.85 1.60 2.93
CA ALA A 61 7.09 1.26 4.12
C ALA A 61 7.70 1.88 5.39
N LYS A 62 9.03 2.02 5.45
CA LYS A 62 9.74 2.71 6.54
C LYS A 62 9.48 4.22 6.51
N MET A 63 9.50 4.83 5.32
CA MET A 63 9.18 6.25 5.16
C MET A 63 7.75 6.57 5.66
N TYR A 64 6.80 5.65 5.47
CA TYR A 64 5.44 5.81 5.99
C TYR A 64 5.38 5.76 7.52
N ASP A 65 6.17 4.86 8.14
CA ASP A 65 6.27 4.76 9.60
C ASP A 65 6.82 6.03 10.24
N GLU A 66 7.80 6.65 9.59
CA GLU A 66 8.37 7.93 10.03
C GLU A 66 7.42 9.12 9.81
N SER A 67 6.63 9.08 8.74
CA SER A 67 5.82 10.23 8.29
C SER A 67 4.42 10.27 8.90
N ILE A 68 3.82 9.11 9.24
CA ILE A 68 2.44 9.02 9.73
C ILE A 68 2.46 8.92 11.27
N PRO A 69 1.92 9.90 12.03
CA PRO A 69 2.07 9.93 13.50
C PRO A 69 1.48 8.75 14.28
N ARG A 70 0.47 8.06 13.73
CA ARG A 70 -0.20 6.90 14.36
C ARG A 70 -0.04 5.65 13.52
N HIS A 71 1.19 5.42 13.07
CA HIS A 71 1.53 4.28 12.24
C HIS A 71 1.94 3.06 13.07
N THR A 72 1.86 1.90 12.44
CA THR A 72 2.45 0.65 12.91
C THR A 72 2.99 -0.06 11.68
N LEU A 73 4.29 -0.30 11.65
CA LEU A 73 4.94 -1.05 10.58
C LEU A 73 5.16 -2.51 11.00
N LYS A 74 4.76 -3.44 10.14
CA LYS A 74 5.07 -4.85 10.24
C LYS A 74 5.84 -5.30 9.01
N ILE A 75 7.10 -5.68 9.20
CA ILE A 75 7.87 -6.35 8.16
C ILE A 75 7.74 -7.86 8.33
N ILE A 76 7.41 -8.56 7.25
CA ILE A 76 7.38 -10.02 7.16
C ILE A 76 8.67 -10.49 6.52
N GLU A 77 9.50 -11.15 7.33
CA GLU A 77 10.82 -11.57 6.88
C GLU A 77 10.74 -12.66 5.80
N GLY A 78 11.36 -12.40 4.65
CA GLY A 78 11.36 -13.30 3.50
C GLY A 78 10.04 -13.36 2.72
N GLY A 79 9.07 -12.49 3.01
CA GLY A 79 7.88 -12.31 2.20
C GLY A 79 8.18 -11.50 0.94
N ASP A 80 7.73 -11.97 -0.23
CA ASP A 80 7.75 -11.18 -1.47
C ASP A 80 6.52 -10.26 -1.60
N HIS A 81 6.35 -9.62 -2.76
CA HIS A 81 5.22 -8.74 -3.07
C HIS A 81 3.84 -9.37 -2.83
N ASN A 82 3.75 -10.69 -2.96
CA ASN A 82 2.53 -11.46 -2.75
C ASN A 82 2.55 -12.24 -1.43
N PHE A 83 3.50 -11.95 -0.54
CA PHE A 83 3.76 -12.71 0.68
C PHE A 83 3.83 -14.24 0.41
N ASN A 84 4.36 -14.58 -0.77
CA ASN A 84 4.44 -15.91 -1.41
C ASN A 84 3.14 -16.73 -1.36
N GLY A 85 2.00 -16.05 -1.60
CA GLY A 85 0.69 -16.65 -1.81
C GLY A 85 -0.07 -16.89 -0.51
N LEU A 86 0.19 -18.03 0.14
CA LEU A 86 -0.44 -18.38 1.42
C LEU A 86 0.58 -18.59 2.55
N LYS A 87 1.88 -18.58 2.22
CA LYS A 87 2.95 -18.95 3.15
C LYS A 87 2.94 -18.12 4.43
N PHE A 88 2.67 -16.82 4.33
CA PHE A 88 2.71 -15.90 5.46
C PHE A 88 1.32 -15.43 5.93
N VAL A 89 0.23 -16.05 5.45
CA VAL A 89 -1.14 -15.61 5.77
C VAL A 89 -1.42 -15.56 7.27
N GLY A 90 -0.89 -16.52 8.04
CA GLY A 90 -1.08 -16.56 9.49
C GLY A 90 -0.47 -15.33 10.19
N GLU A 91 0.74 -14.95 9.80
CA GLU A 91 1.43 -13.80 10.37
C GLU A 91 0.74 -12.47 9.99
N ILE A 92 0.25 -12.37 8.75
CA ILE A 92 -0.55 -11.23 8.29
C ILE A 92 -1.83 -11.11 9.12
N VAL A 93 -2.58 -12.21 9.28
CA VAL A 93 -3.85 -12.23 10.01
C VAL A 93 -3.65 -11.84 11.48
N VAL A 94 -2.62 -12.38 12.13
CA VAL A 94 -2.30 -12.02 13.52
C VAL A 94 -1.95 -10.55 13.63
N SER A 95 -1.13 -10.02 12.73
CA SER A 95 -0.73 -8.61 12.74
C SER A 95 -1.93 -7.67 12.58
N ILE A 96 -2.88 -8.01 11.69
CA ILE A 96 -4.13 -7.26 11.50
C ILE A 96 -5.00 -7.35 12.75
N ALA A 97 -5.18 -8.55 13.29
CA ALA A 97 -6.03 -8.78 14.46
C ALA A 97 -5.50 -8.03 15.70
N ASP A 98 -4.19 -8.09 15.95
CA ASP A 98 -3.52 -7.39 17.04
C ASP A 98 -3.63 -5.87 16.88
N PHE A 99 -3.41 -5.36 15.66
CA PHE A 99 -3.59 -3.94 15.39
C PHE A 99 -5.02 -3.50 15.70
N ILE A 100 -6.04 -4.18 15.18
CA ILE A 100 -7.46 -3.87 15.42
C ILE A 100 -7.78 -3.96 16.92
N ALA A 101 -7.34 -5.00 17.60
CA ALA A 101 -7.56 -5.19 19.03
C ALA A 101 -6.93 -4.05 19.86
N SER A 102 -5.73 -3.59 19.47
CA SER A 102 -5.03 -2.49 20.13
C SER A 102 -5.75 -1.14 20.00
N LYS A 103 -6.51 -0.93 18.91
CA LYS A 103 -7.26 0.33 18.68
C LYS A 103 -8.68 0.29 19.26
N ASN A 104 -9.27 -0.90 19.40
CA ASN A 104 -10.67 -1.06 19.80
C ASN A 104 -10.93 -1.06 21.31
N GLY A 105 -9.92 -0.85 22.16
CA GLY A 105 -10.12 -0.74 23.60
C GLY A 105 -10.93 -1.90 24.19
N ASN A 106 -10.27 -3.05 24.39
CA ASN A 106 -10.78 -4.13 25.24
C ASN A 106 -12.06 -4.87 24.77
N ARG A 107 -12.34 -4.95 23.46
CA ARG A 107 -13.18 -6.04 22.92
C ARG A 107 -12.29 -7.20 22.52
N ARG A 108 -12.26 -8.25 23.36
CA ARG A 108 -11.52 -9.49 23.11
C ARG A 108 -11.95 -10.09 21.76
N VAL A 109 -11.09 -9.97 20.75
CA VAL A 109 -11.24 -10.70 19.49
C VAL A 109 -10.60 -12.07 19.72
N ASN A 110 -11.40 -13.13 19.64
CA ASN A 110 -10.91 -14.49 19.84
C ASN A 110 -10.22 -14.95 18.55
N ILE A 111 -8.89 -14.90 18.51
CA ILE A 111 -8.10 -15.32 17.34
C ILE A 111 -7.85 -16.83 17.46
N PRO A 112 -8.33 -17.67 16.51
CA PRO A 112 -7.99 -19.09 16.51
C PRO A 112 -6.49 -19.26 16.28
N ARG A 113 -5.82 -20.01 17.16
CA ARG A 113 -4.49 -20.53 16.85
C ARG A 113 -4.65 -21.79 16.00
N TYR A 114 -4.05 -21.78 14.82
CA TYR A 114 -3.89 -22.95 13.96
C TYR A 114 -2.60 -23.67 14.28
#